data_AF-A0A2D7GG07-F1
#
_entry.id   AF-A0A2D7GG07-F1
#
_cell.length_a   1.000
_cell.length_b   1.000
_cell.length_c   1.000
_cell.angle_alpha   90.00
_cell.angle_beta   90.00
_cell.angle_gamma   90.00
#
_symmetry.space_group_name_H-M   'P 1'
#
loop_
_entity.id
_entity.type
_entity.pdbx_description
1 polymer ?
#
loop_
_entity_poly.entity_id
_entity_poly.type
_entity_poly.pdbx_seq_one_letter_code
_entity_poly.pdbx_strand_id
1 'polypeptide(L)'
;EEKKKLEELKQQEKAEKKRLQEEKKAEKKRVKEEKALKKAEEKKKLEELKQKKKAEKERKKQIEKSRKAEKERQIKESKEAKILSEKKKREDLKKKYSEQEKITVEKKKKIAEEIKKKQETEIKRIELKKQKIAEQQKLKKERDERKLLAKKEEEQRKLDEKRRIIQEKKLREQIKKEQQEKRKQMKLEKLAEQTKLKEERERRKELERRLIEQKKIEEKRKISEKKRKEEEIEISKELERRLIEQKKIEEKRKISKKNDFLKKTSKQKDVDHRTLENEKKKKEIIDTKKKALLPSDKVTQITVINKSGLQSSQMKSGRKKDSIIEMKKDVQMVKNNIEQKIKKDELAKKREKEIMARRFSYFKESKNVQKIQEDDTKLFYDENVLKKSFLKKDQIIEDFKMIDNKKKLPNKKNQDDNANINNTQKSLAGDMVAALSSPQSLIQVKEFKSSEKREILIFSENEIDLGLKQKKRIREYVNLIMDKPVKIIIGSSTPSGIKNSLVEKKKQKTRALLLRTFLINHGISHNRISIKIENKRNISKNWKNELTLIFIDT
;
A
#
# COMPACT_ATOMS: atom_id res chain seq x y z
N GLU A 1 -52.82 -105.72 171.47
CA GLU A 1 -52.96 -105.73 170.00
C GLU A 1 -52.58 -104.41 169.30
N GLU A 2 -52.63 -103.26 169.97
CA GLU A 2 -52.30 -101.96 169.32
C GLU A 2 -50.85 -101.78 168.86
N LYS A 3 -49.86 -102.43 169.52
CA LYS A 3 -48.46 -102.36 169.07
C LYS A 3 -48.19 -103.09 167.74
N LYS A 4 -48.98 -104.09 167.36
CA LYS A 4 -48.80 -104.80 166.08
C LYS A 4 -49.31 -103.98 164.88
N LYS A 5 -50.37 -103.19 165.05
CA LYS A 5 -50.92 -102.33 163.97
C LYS A 5 -50.00 -101.16 163.60
N LEU A 6 -49.19 -100.66 164.54
CA LEU A 6 -48.26 -99.56 164.27
C LEU A 6 -47.03 -99.99 163.46
N GLU A 7 -46.63 -101.26 163.56
CA GLU A 7 -45.44 -101.78 162.87
C GLU A 7 -45.73 -102.10 161.40
N GLU A 8 -46.93 -102.58 161.08
CA GLU A 8 -47.40 -102.81 159.70
C GLU A 8 -47.48 -101.52 158.89
N LEU A 9 -47.99 -100.42 159.47
CA LEU A 9 -48.05 -99.10 158.83
C LEU A 9 -46.64 -98.56 158.48
N LYS A 10 -45.65 -98.76 159.36
CA LYS A 10 -44.27 -98.35 159.09
C LYS A 10 -43.59 -99.18 157.99
N GLN A 11 -43.99 -100.44 157.82
CA GLN A 11 -43.47 -101.27 156.73
C GLN A 11 -44.07 -100.87 155.38
N GLN A 12 -45.36 -100.50 155.34
CA GLN A 12 -46.01 -100.01 154.11
C GLN A 12 -45.42 -98.65 153.64
N GLU A 13 -45.22 -97.68 154.54
CA GLU A 13 -44.61 -96.39 154.17
C GLU A 13 -43.16 -96.53 153.64
N LYS A 14 -42.38 -97.49 154.17
CA LYS A 14 -41.01 -97.74 153.68
C LYS A 14 -41.00 -98.38 152.28
N ALA A 15 -41.98 -99.24 151.98
CA ALA A 15 -42.11 -99.85 150.66
C ALA A 15 -42.54 -98.80 149.61
N GLU A 16 -43.46 -97.92 149.96
CA GLU A 16 -43.95 -96.87 149.08
C GLU A 16 -42.87 -95.81 148.76
N LYS A 17 -42.07 -95.41 149.76
CA LYS A 17 -40.91 -94.52 149.54
C LYS A 17 -39.85 -95.11 148.61
N LYS A 18 -39.64 -96.43 148.62
CA LYS A 18 -38.69 -97.10 147.70
C LYS A 18 -39.21 -97.09 146.26
N ARG A 19 -40.50 -97.38 146.04
CA ARG A 19 -41.11 -97.32 144.70
C ARG A 19 -41.03 -95.92 144.10
N LEU A 20 -41.34 -94.88 144.90
CA LEU A 20 -41.29 -93.50 144.44
C LEU A 20 -39.86 -93.02 144.06
N GLN A 21 -38.82 -93.58 144.69
CA GLN A 21 -37.43 -93.26 144.34
C GLN A 21 -36.95 -93.96 143.06
N GLU A 22 -37.41 -95.19 142.79
CA GLU A 22 -37.10 -95.89 141.55
C GLU A 22 -37.76 -95.24 140.34
N GLU A 23 -39.02 -94.80 140.48
CA GLU A 23 -39.77 -94.13 139.41
C GLU A 23 -39.11 -92.80 139.01
N LYS A 24 -38.69 -91.99 139.99
CA LYS A 24 -37.93 -90.74 139.74
C LYS A 24 -36.56 -90.96 139.08
N LYS A 25 -35.92 -92.11 139.31
CA LYS A 25 -34.64 -92.46 138.65
C LYS A 25 -34.88 -92.91 137.20
N ALA A 26 -35.96 -93.64 136.93
CA ALA A 26 -36.33 -94.05 135.58
C ALA A 26 -36.73 -92.85 134.69
N GLU A 27 -37.51 -91.92 135.24
CA GLU A 27 -37.94 -90.72 134.53
C GLU A 27 -36.75 -89.79 134.18
N LYS A 28 -35.81 -89.59 135.11
CA LYS A 28 -34.57 -88.84 134.85
C LYS A 28 -33.69 -89.44 133.76
N LYS A 29 -33.71 -90.78 133.56
CA LYS A 29 -32.97 -91.43 132.47
C LYS A 29 -33.64 -91.18 131.12
N ARG A 30 -34.97 -91.31 131.02
CA ARG A 30 -35.73 -91.03 129.78
C ARG A 30 -35.55 -89.59 129.29
N VAL A 31 -35.61 -88.61 130.20
CA VAL A 31 -35.43 -87.18 129.85
C VAL A 31 -34.01 -86.89 129.34
N LYS A 32 -32.98 -87.61 129.81
CA LYS A 32 -31.60 -87.45 129.33
C LYS A 32 -31.42 -88.04 127.94
N GLU A 33 -32.00 -89.21 127.65
CA GLU A 33 -31.94 -89.83 126.32
C GLU A 33 -32.68 -89.01 125.26
N GLU A 34 -33.87 -88.47 125.59
CA GLU A 34 -34.63 -87.65 124.64
C GLU A 34 -33.90 -86.33 124.29
N LYS A 35 -33.25 -85.70 125.28
CA LYS A 35 -32.43 -84.50 125.04
C LYS A 35 -31.17 -84.79 124.22
N ALA A 36 -30.60 -85.98 124.33
CA ALA A 36 -29.45 -86.39 123.53
C ALA A 36 -29.84 -86.62 122.06
N LEU A 37 -30.99 -87.26 121.80
CA LEU A 37 -31.51 -87.48 120.46
C LEU A 37 -31.86 -86.17 119.74
N LYS A 38 -32.54 -85.23 120.41
CA LYS A 38 -32.88 -83.92 119.84
C LYS A 38 -31.63 -83.11 119.44
N LYS A 39 -30.57 -83.12 120.27
CA LYS A 39 -29.30 -82.45 119.95
C LYS A 39 -28.55 -83.09 118.78
N ALA A 40 -28.65 -84.41 118.61
CA ALA A 40 -28.03 -85.10 117.48
C ALA A 40 -28.76 -84.78 116.16
N GLU A 41 -30.08 -84.69 116.20
CA GLU A 41 -30.90 -84.36 115.02
C GLU A 41 -30.71 -82.91 114.55
N GLU A 42 -30.63 -81.95 115.48
CA GLU A 42 -30.33 -80.55 115.16
C GLU A 42 -28.94 -80.36 114.52
N LYS A 43 -27.93 -81.10 115.00
CA LYS A 43 -26.58 -81.07 114.39
C LYS A 43 -26.59 -81.57 112.95
N LYS A 44 -27.32 -82.65 112.65
CA LYS A 44 -27.47 -83.18 111.28
C LYS A 44 -28.13 -82.16 110.34
N LYS A 45 -29.22 -81.52 110.78
CA LYS A 45 -29.91 -80.48 110.00
C LYS A 45 -29.01 -79.26 109.72
N LEU A 46 -28.20 -78.86 110.68
CA LEU A 46 -27.26 -77.74 110.53
C LEU A 46 -26.15 -78.06 109.50
N GLU A 47 -25.64 -79.30 109.51
CA GLU A 47 -24.59 -79.74 108.60
C GLU A 47 -25.11 -79.87 107.16
N GLU A 48 -26.32 -80.41 106.97
CA GLU A 48 -26.97 -80.50 105.66
C GLU A 48 -27.22 -79.10 105.04
N LEU A 49 -27.65 -78.13 105.86
CA LEU A 49 -27.80 -76.73 105.43
C LEU A 49 -26.46 -76.09 105.02
N LYS A 50 -25.36 -76.39 105.72
CA LYS A 50 -24.02 -75.91 105.35
C LYS A 50 -23.56 -76.50 104.02
N GLN A 51 -23.82 -77.78 103.77
CA GLN A 51 -23.48 -78.43 102.50
C GLN A 51 -24.29 -77.85 101.33
N LYS A 52 -25.60 -77.67 101.48
CA LYS A 52 -26.46 -77.04 100.46
C LYS A 52 -26.00 -75.61 100.13
N LYS A 53 -25.65 -74.80 101.13
CA LYS A 53 -25.12 -73.44 100.93
C LYS A 53 -23.77 -73.41 100.21
N LYS A 54 -22.89 -74.39 100.46
CA LYS A 54 -21.60 -74.51 99.74
C LYS A 54 -21.81 -74.88 98.28
N ALA A 55 -22.63 -75.89 98.01
CA ALA A 55 -22.95 -76.33 96.65
C ALA A 55 -23.64 -75.23 95.81
N GLU A 56 -24.55 -74.45 96.42
CA GLU A 56 -25.22 -73.34 95.73
C GLU A 56 -24.23 -72.20 95.39
N LYS A 57 -23.28 -71.90 96.28
CA LYS A 57 -22.22 -70.91 96.02
C LYS A 57 -21.30 -71.35 94.88
N GLU A 58 -20.96 -72.62 94.79
CA GLU A 58 -20.13 -73.15 93.69
C GLU A 58 -20.86 -73.10 92.35
N ARG A 59 -22.16 -73.48 92.32
CA ARG A 59 -22.99 -73.34 91.12
C ARG A 59 -23.09 -71.88 90.66
N LYS A 60 -23.31 -70.94 91.58
CA LYS A 60 -23.33 -69.49 91.25
C LYS A 60 -22.00 -69.02 90.67
N LYS A 61 -20.85 -69.45 91.22
CA LYS A 61 -19.52 -69.12 90.69
C LYS A 61 -19.29 -69.70 89.28
N GLN A 62 -19.75 -70.92 88.99
CA GLN A 62 -19.63 -71.52 87.66
C GLN A 62 -20.49 -70.78 86.62
N ILE A 63 -21.74 -70.43 86.97
CA ILE A 63 -22.63 -69.65 86.11
C ILE A 63 -22.08 -68.24 85.86
N GLU A 64 -21.46 -67.62 86.85
CA GLU A 64 -20.85 -66.30 86.67
C GLU A 64 -19.62 -66.35 85.75
N LYS A 65 -18.80 -67.41 85.87
CA LYS A 65 -17.65 -67.65 84.97
C LYS A 65 -18.10 -67.88 83.53
N SER A 66 -19.15 -68.68 83.30
CA SER A 66 -19.66 -68.91 81.93
C SER A 66 -20.24 -67.63 81.32
N ARG A 67 -21.02 -66.85 82.09
CA ARG A 67 -21.54 -65.55 81.65
C ARG A 67 -20.43 -64.54 81.33
N LYS A 68 -19.34 -64.51 82.11
CA LYS A 68 -18.17 -63.66 81.82
C LYS A 68 -17.48 -64.08 80.52
N ALA A 69 -17.25 -65.38 80.33
CA ALA A 69 -16.62 -65.91 79.11
C ALA A 69 -17.48 -65.66 77.86
N GLU A 70 -18.81 -65.79 77.96
CA GLU A 70 -19.73 -65.53 76.86
C GLU A 70 -19.77 -64.05 76.47
N LYS A 71 -19.82 -63.14 77.46
CA LYS A 71 -19.71 -61.70 77.21
C LYS A 71 -18.38 -61.34 76.54
N GLU A 72 -17.29 -61.97 76.95
CA GLU A 72 -15.98 -61.73 76.33
C GLU A 72 -15.94 -62.21 74.87
N ARG A 73 -16.55 -63.36 74.55
CA ARG A 73 -16.69 -63.84 73.16
C ARG A 73 -17.50 -62.86 72.31
N GLN A 74 -18.67 -62.43 72.79
CA GLN A 74 -19.51 -61.45 72.08
C GLN A 74 -18.76 -60.13 71.82
N ILE A 75 -17.95 -59.67 72.79
CA ILE A 75 -17.12 -58.47 72.62
C ILE A 75 -16.04 -58.68 71.55
N LYS A 76 -15.39 -59.83 71.51
CA LYS A 76 -14.37 -60.17 70.49
C LYS A 76 -14.99 -60.26 69.10
N GLU A 77 -16.10 -60.98 68.95
CA GLU A 77 -16.84 -61.09 67.69
C GLU A 77 -17.30 -59.72 67.19
N SER A 78 -17.83 -58.86 68.08
CA SER A 78 -18.23 -57.49 67.71
C SER A 78 -17.05 -56.64 67.26
N LYS A 79 -15.89 -56.76 67.92
CA LYS A 79 -14.66 -56.04 67.53
C LYS A 79 -14.13 -56.53 66.18
N GLU A 80 -14.10 -57.84 65.96
CA GLU A 80 -13.67 -58.42 64.69
C GLU A 80 -14.59 -58.02 63.54
N ALA A 81 -15.92 -58.07 63.74
CA ALA A 81 -16.89 -57.61 62.76
C ALA A 81 -16.71 -56.12 62.43
N LYS A 82 -16.46 -55.27 63.43
CA LYS A 82 -16.15 -53.84 63.21
C LYS A 82 -14.88 -53.66 62.38
N ILE A 83 -13.79 -54.33 62.74
CA ILE A 83 -12.51 -54.26 62.00
C ILE A 83 -12.69 -54.71 60.55
N LEU A 84 -13.43 -55.80 60.32
CA LEU A 84 -13.67 -56.34 58.98
C LEU A 84 -14.54 -55.40 58.15
N SER A 85 -15.56 -54.78 58.74
CA SER A 85 -16.37 -53.74 58.09
C SER A 85 -15.56 -52.50 57.74
N GLU A 86 -14.61 -52.10 58.59
CA GLU A 86 -13.75 -50.95 58.35
C GLU A 86 -12.72 -51.23 57.24
N LYS A 87 -12.15 -52.44 57.20
CA LYS A 87 -11.27 -52.89 56.10
C LYS A 87 -12.00 -52.84 54.75
N LYS A 88 -13.23 -53.36 54.68
CA LYS A 88 -14.06 -53.29 53.45
C LYS A 88 -14.30 -51.84 53.02
N LYS A 89 -14.67 -50.95 53.94
CA LYS A 89 -14.84 -49.51 53.64
C LYS A 89 -13.55 -48.87 53.11
N ARG A 90 -12.39 -49.19 53.68
CA ARG A 90 -11.09 -48.68 53.21
C ARG A 90 -10.73 -49.19 51.81
N GLU A 91 -11.01 -50.46 51.51
CA GLU A 91 -10.78 -51.03 50.19
C GLU A 91 -11.69 -50.42 49.12
N ASP A 92 -12.97 -50.22 49.43
CA ASP A 92 -13.92 -49.57 48.52
C ASP A 92 -13.52 -48.11 48.24
N LEU A 93 -13.03 -47.38 49.25
CA LEU A 93 -12.47 -46.05 49.06
C LEU A 93 -11.24 -46.08 48.15
N LYS A 94 -10.31 -47.01 48.37
CA LYS A 94 -9.12 -47.17 47.50
C LYS A 94 -9.51 -47.46 46.04
N LYS A 95 -10.50 -48.32 45.80
CA LYS A 95 -11.02 -48.60 44.46
C LYS A 95 -11.62 -47.35 43.80
N LYS A 96 -12.45 -46.59 44.53
CA LYS A 96 -13.02 -45.32 44.05
C LYS A 96 -11.95 -44.29 43.70
N TYR A 97 -10.92 -44.14 44.52
CA TYR A 97 -9.79 -43.25 44.22
C TYR A 97 -9.03 -43.70 42.98
N SER A 98 -8.76 -45.00 42.83
CA SER A 98 -8.10 -45.55 41.64
C SER A 98 -8.92 -45.34 40.35
N GLU A 99 -10.24 -45.51 40.41
CA GLU A 99 -11.14 -45.23 39.29
C GLU A 99 -11.16 -43.74 38.92
N GLN A 100 -11.20 -42.85 39.92
CA GLN A 100 -11.11 -41.42 39.69
C GLN A 100 -9.78 -41.03 39.04
N GLU A 101 -8.66 -41.60 39.48
CA GLU A 101 -7.35 -41.39 38.85
C GLU A 101 -7.35 -41.84 37.38
N LYS A 102 -7.87 -43.04 37.07
CA LYS A 102 -8.01 -43.52 35.68
C LYS A 102 -8.84 -42.56 34.83
N ILE A 103 -9.98 -42.09 35.34
CA ILE A 103 -10.84 -41.11 34.66
C ILE A 103 -10.07 -39.80 34.42
N THR A 104 -9.28 -39.31 35.39
CA THR A 104 -8.50 -38.09 35.20
C THR A 104 -7.40 -38.26 34.16
N VAL A 105 -6.73 -39.43 34.12
CA VAL A 105 -5.71 -39.74 33.12
C VAL A 105 -6.32 -39.84 31.73
N GLU A 106 -7.46 -40.49 31.57
CA GLU A 106 -8.19 -40.55 30.29
C GLU A 106 -8.66 -39.17 29.82
N LYS A 107 -9.17 -38.34 30.73
CA LYS A 107 -9.53 -36.95 30.40
C LYS A 107 -8.31 -36.16 29.92
N LYS A 108 -7.17 -36.28 30.59
CA LYS A 108 -5.91 -35.64 30.15
C LYS A 108 -5.47 -36.14 28.77
N LYS A 109 -5.59 -37.44 28.47
CA LYS A 109 -5.30 -38.00 27.14
C LYS A 109 -6.22 -37.42 26.06
N LYS A 110 -7.54 -37.38 26.29
CA LYS A 110 -8.52 -36.78 25.37
C LYS A 110 -8.22 -35.30 25.09
N ILE A 111 -7.89 -34.53 26.13
CA ILE A 111 -7.52 -33.11 26.00
C ILE A 111 -6.22 -32.98 25.17
N ALA A 112 -5.21 -33.82 25.42
CA ALA A 112 -3.96 -33.79 24.67
C ALA A 112 -4.17 -34.13 23.18
N GLU A 113 -5.00 -35.12 22.86
CA GLU A 113 -5.37 -35.45 21.48
C GLU A 113 -6.14 -34.32 20.80
N GLU A 114 -7.05 -33.66 21.50
CA GLU A 114 -7.80 -32.52 20.96
C GLU A 114 -6.87 -31.33 20.66
N ILE A 115 -5.89 -31.06 21.53
CA ILE A 115 -4.86 -30.03 21.30
C ILE A 115 -4.02 -30.38 20.07
N LYS A 116 -3.58 -31.63 19.92
CA LYS A 116 -2.82 -32.07 18.74
C LYS A 116 -3.62 -31.89 17.45
N LYS A 117 -4.89 -32.33 17.43
CA LYS A 117 -5.78 -32.13 16.27
C LYS A 117 -5.96 -30.66 15.93
N LYS A 118 -6.13 -29.78 16.93
CA LYS A 118 -6.21 -28.32 16.72
C LYS A 118 -4.92 -27.77 16.08
N GLN A 119 -3.76 -28.14 16.60
CA GLN A 119 -2.46 -27.74 16.05
C GLN A 119 -2.28 -28.20 14.60
N GLU A 120 -2.62 -29.46 14.28
CA GLU A 120 -2.55 -29.99 12.91
C GLU A 120 -3.46 -29.21 11.94
N THR A 121 -4.70 -28.91 12.34
CA THR A 121 -5.60 -28.09 11.52
C THR A 121 -5.09 -26.67 11.32
N GLU A 122 -4.41 -26.10 12.31
CA GLU A 122 -3.82 -24.77 12.23
C GLU A 122 -2.61 -24.76 11.29
N ILE A 123 -1.73 -25.77 11.36
CA ILE A 123 -0.61 -25.95 10.43
C ILE A 123 -1.14 -26.06 9.00
N LYS A 124 -2.15 -26.90 8.74
CA LYS A 124 -2.79 -27.03 7.40
C LYS A 124 -3.38 -25.69 6.91
N ARG A 125 -4.00 -24.91 7.80
CA ARG A 125 -4.52 -23.57 7.47
C ARG A 125 -3.40 -22.59 7.13
N ILE A 126 -2.29 -22.62 7.87
CA ILE A 126 -1.11 -21.78 7.59
C ILE A 126 -0.50 -22.15 6.25
N GLU A 127 -0.37 -23.44 5.95
CA GLU A 127 0.15 -23.94 4.68
C GLU A 127 -0.71 -23.51 3.48
N LEU A 128 -2.03 -23.67 3.58
CA LEU A 128 -2.96 -23.17 2.56
C LEU A 128 -2.87 -21.65 2.37
N LYS A 129 -2.69 -20.88 3.44
CA LYS A 129 -2.46 -19.43 3.34
C LYS A 129 -1.15 -19.11 2.65
N LYS A 130 -0.06 -19.84 2.94
CA LYS A 130 1.23 -19.68 2.26
C LYS A 130 1.12 -19.96 0.77
N GLN A 131 0.42 -21.04 0.38
CA GLN A 131 0.15 -21.36 -1.02
C GLN A 131 -0.62 -20.24 -1.74
N LYS A 132 -1.70 -19.73 -1.14
CA LYS A 132 -2.48 -18.60 -1.69
C LYS A 132 -1.64 -17.33 -1.83
N ILE A 133 -0.76 -17.04 -0.87
CA ILE A 133 0.15 -15.89 -0.95
C ILE A 133 1.16 -16.08 -2.09
N ALA A 134 1.74 -17.27 -2.23
CA ALA A 134 2.68 -17.57 -3.30
C ALA A 134 2.02 -17.47 -4.68
N GLU A 135 0.79 -17.95 -4.83
CA GLU A 135 -0.01 -17.83 -6.04
C GLU A 135 -0.34 -16.36 -6.38
N GLN A 136 -0.77 -15.57 -5.38
CA GLN A 136 -0.99 -14.13 -5.58
C GLN A 136 0.29 -13.39 -6.00
N GLN A 137 1.45 -13.78 -5.45
CA GLN A 137 2.73 -13.21 -5.87
C GLN A 137 3.09 -13.61 -7.30
N LYS A 138 2.84 -14.85 -7.72
CA LYS A 138 3.01 -15.30 -9.11
C LYS A 138 2.13 -14.47 -10.05
N LEU A 139 0.84 -14.32 -9.74
CA LEU A 139 -0.10 -13.51 -10.53
C LEU A 139 0.31 -12.03 -10.61
N LYS A 140 0.88 -11.47 -9.53
CA LYS A 140 1.40 -10.10 -9.56
C LYS A 140 2.60 -9.97 -10.51
N LYS A 141 3.58 -10.88 -10.41
CA LYS A 141 4.73 -10.92 -11.31
C LYS A 141 4.32 -11.06 -12.77
N GLU A 142 3.40 -11.98 -13.06
CA GLU A 142 2.88 -12.19 -14.40
C GLU A 142 2.17 -10.94 -14.95
N ARG A 143 1.39 -10.23 -14.12
CA ARG A 143 0.77 -8.95 -14.51
C ARG A 143 1.81 -7.87 -14.81
N ASP A 144 2.87 -7.79 -14.03
CA ASP A 144 3.94 -6.83 -14.23
C ASP A 144 4.75 -7.15 -15.49
N GLU A 145 5.01 -8.42 -15.76
CA GLU A 145 5.65 -8.90 -17.01
C GLU A 145 4.79 -8.58 -18.24
N ARG A 146 3.48 -8.85 -18.20
CA ARG A 146 2.55 -8.49 -19.29
C ARG A 146 2.52 -6.99 -19.55
N LYS A 147 2.50 -6.16 -18.50
CA LYS A 147 2.58 -4.69 -18.64
C LYS A 147 3.91 -4.25 -19.25
N LEU A 148 5.01 -4.91 -18.90
CA LEU A 148 6.33 -4.58 -19.42
C LEU A 148 6.45 -4.97 -20.90
N LEU A 149 5.90 -6.12 -21.30
CA LEU A 149 5.79 -6.53 -22.70
C LEU A 149 4.91 -5.56 -23.50
N ALA A 150 3.72 -5.21 -23.00
CA ALA A 150 2.84 -4.26 -23.67
C ALA A 150 3.49 -2.88 -23.89
N LYS A 151 4.26 -2.39 -22.91
CA LYS A 151 5.03 -1.14 -23.07
C LYS A 151 6.10 -1.25 -24.14
N LYS A 152 6.84 -2.37 -24.19
CA LYS A 152 7.85 -2.61 -25.23
C LYS A 152 7.22 -2.67 -26.63
N GLU A 153 6.08 -3.34 -26.76
CA GLU A 153 5.34 -3.39 -28.03
C GLU A 153 4.83 -2.01 -28.46
N GLU A 154 4.31 -1.20 -27.53
CA GLU A 154 3.88 0.17 -27.82
C GLU A 154 5.05 1.07 -28.26
N GLU A 155 6.20 0.96 -27.59
CA GLU A 155 7.42 1.66 -27.98
C GLU A 155 7.92 1.23 -29.37
N GLN A 156 7.88 -0.07 -29.68
CA GLN A 156 8.21 -0.58 -31.01
C GLN A 156 7.26 -0.04 -32.07
N ARG A 157 5.93 -0.05 -31.83
CA ARG A 157 4.95 0.54 -32.75
C ARG A 157 5.21 2.02 -33.03
N LYS A 158 5.55 2.81 -31.99
CA LYS A 158 5.92 4.22 -32.13
C LYS A 158 7.20 4.42 -32.95
N LEU A 159 8.19 3.54 -32.78
CA LEU A 159 9.42 3.58 -33.58
C LEU A 159 9.15 3.22 -35.04
N ASP A 160 8.34 2.21 -35.30
CA ASP A 160 7.98 1.80 -36.65
C ASP A 160 7.13 2.86 -37.36
N GLU A 161 6.20 3.50 -36.66
CA GLU A 161 5.44 4.64 -37.19
C GLU A 161 6.35 5.82 -37.54
N LYS A 162 7.31 6.17 -36.66
CA LYS A 162 8.32 7.18 -36.98
C LYS A 162 9.15 6.81 -38.21
N ARG A 163 9.55 5.54 -38.35
CA ARG A 163 10.26 5.04 -39.53
C ARG A 163 9.41 5.18 -40.80
N ARG A 164 8.12 4.82 -40.74
CA ARG A 164 7.17 5.01 -41.85
C ARG A 164 7.04 6.48 -42.25
N ILE A 165 6.86 7.38 -41.29
CA ILE A 165 6.78 8.84 -41.55
C ILE A 165 8.06 9.35 -42.22
N ILE A 166 9.24 8.89 -41.78
CA ILE A 166 10.52 9.27 -42.39
C ILE A 166 10.60 8.77 -43.84
N GLN A 167 10.23 7.52 -44.10
CA GLN A 167 10.21 6.96 -45.46
C GLN A 167 9.21 7.70 -46.36
N GLU A 168 8.02 7.99 -45.85
CA GLU A 168 7.00 8.74 -46.57
C GLU A 168 7.47 10.16 -46.92
N LYS A 169 8.13 10.86 -45.98
CA LYS A 169 8.72 12.17 -46.25
C LYS A 169 9.79 12.11 -47.34
N LYS A 170 10.65 11.09 -47.33
CA LYS A 170 11.66 10.88 -48.38
C LYS A 170 11.01 10.65 -49.74
N LEU A 171 9.96 9.83 -49.81
CA LEU A 171 9.18 9.59 -51.04
C LEU A 171 8.51 10.88 -51.54
N ARG A 172 7.86 11.65 -50.66
CA ARG A 172 7.26 12.95 -51.02
C ARG A 172 8.30 13.95 -51.55
N GLU A 173 9.50 13.97 -50.98
CA GLU A 173 10.59 14.81 -51.46
C GLU A 173 11.09 14.37 -52.85
N GLN A 174 11.22 13.06 -53.09
CA GLN A 174 11.58 12.51 -54.40
C GLN A 174 10.53 12.85 -55.47
N ILE A 175 9.25 12.64 -55.17
CA ILE A 175 8.14 12.99 -56.08
C ILE A 175 8.17 14.49 -56.40
N LYS A 176 8.44 15.35 -55.41
CA LYS A 176 8.54 16.80 -55.62
C LYS A 176 9.71 17.17 -56.53
N LYS A 177 10.87 16.51 -56.40
CA LYS A 177 12.03 16.70 -57.29
C LYS A 177 11.70 16.26 -58.72
N GLU A 178 11.12 15.08 -58.88
CA GLU A 178 10.72 14.55 -60.20
C GLU A 178 9.67 15.45 -60.88
N GLN A 179 8.68 15.96 -60.14
CA GLN A 179 7.71 16.93 -60.67
C GLN A 179 8.38 18.25 -61.09
N GLN A 180 9.38 18.73 -60.35
CA GLN A 180 10.14 19.91 -60.74
C GLN A 180 10.96 19.67 -62.00
N GLU A 181 11.58 18.50 -62.15
CA GLU A 181 12.30 18.11 -63.38
C GLU A 181 11.37 18.00 -64.58
N LYS A 182 10.22 17.33 -64.44
CA LYS A 182 9.18 17.28 -65.49
C LYS A 182 8.71 18.68 -65.89
N ARG A 183 8.50 19.58 -64.92
CA ARG A 183 8.16 20.99 -65.22
C ARG A 183 9.27 21.74 -65.97
N LYS A 184 10.54 21.47 -65.66
CA LYS A 184 11.69 22.05 -66.39
C LYS A 184 11.74 21.50 -67.82
N GLN A 185 11.58 20.19 -68.00
CA GLN A 185 11.53 19.54 -69.31
C GLN A 185 10.39 20.12 -70.17
N MET A 186 9.17 20.19 -69.64
CA MET A 186 8.03 20.80 -70.34
C MET A 186 8.26 22.27 -70.71
N LYS A 187 8.98 23.05 -69.89
CA LYS A 187 9.33 24.44 -70.22
C LYS A 187 10.34 24.51 -71.36
N LEU A 188 11.36 23.64 -71.33
CA LEU A 188 12.36 23.55 -72.40
C LEU A 188 11.71 23.13 -73.72
N GLU A 189 10.80 22.15 -73.67
CA GLU A 189 10.04 21.71 -74.84
C GLU A 189 9.17 22.83 -75.42
N LYS A 190 8.43 23.57 -74.58
CA LYS A 190 7.67 24.76 -75.02
C LYS A 190 8.54 25.84 -75.64
N LEU A 191 9.75 26.07 -75.10
CA LEU A 191 10.69 27.03 -75.68
C LEU A 191 11.20 26.53 -77.04
N ALA A 192 11.53 25.25 -77.16
CA ALA A 192 11.96 24.63 -78.41
C ALA A 192 10.85 24.63 -79.47
N GLU A 193 9.59 24.45 -79.06
CA GLU A 193 8.43 24.56 -79.95
C GLU A 193 8.22 26.01 -80.41
N GLN A 194 8.35 26.99 -79.51
CA GLN A 194 8.29 28.41 -79.87
C GLN A 194 9.41 28.81 -80.84
N THR A 195 10.63 28.30 -80.68
CA THR A 195 11.72 28.56 -81.63
C THR A 195 11.44 27.93 -82.98
N LYS A 196 10.97 26.68 -83.03
CA LYS A 196 10.55 26.02 -84.28
C LYS A 196 9.44 26.80 -85.00
N LEU A 197 8.46 27.29 -84.26
CA LEU A 197 7.33 28.04 -84.81
C LEU A 197 7.75 29.43 -85.30
N LYS A 198 8.75 30.05 -84.67
CA LYS A 198 9.38 31.29 -85.17
C LYS A 198 10.16 31.03 -86.47
N GLU A 199 10.98 29.99 -86.50
CA GLU A 199 11.71 29.59 -87.72
C GLU A 199 10.76 29.26 -88.86
N GLU A 200 9.64 28.56 -88.60
CA GLU A 200 8.63 28.26 -89.61
C GLU A 200 7.96 29.54 -90.13
N ARG A 201 7.63 30.48 -89.25
CA ARG A 201 7.10 31.80 -89.66
C ARG A 201 8.09 32.58 -90.51
N GLU A 202 9.39 32.52 -90.21
CA GLU A 202 10.42 33.14 -91.02
C GLU A 202 10.54 32.48 -92.39
N ARG A 203 10.53 31.14 -92.47
CA ARG A 203 10.51 30.40 -93.73
C ARG A 203 9.29 30.76 -94.59
N ARG A 204 8.09 30.86 -93.98
CA ARG A 204 6.87 31.28 -94.70
C ARG A 204 7.00 32.70 -95.26
N LYS A 205 7.50 33.65 -94.45
CA LYS A 205 7.76 35.02 -94.92
C LYS A 205 8.80 35.07 -96.04
N GLU A 206 9.83 34.24 -95.98
CA GLU A 206 10.84 34.15 -97.03
C GLU A 206 10.24 33.62 -98.35
N LEU A 207 9.44 32.56 -98.29
CA LEU A 207 8.72 32.03 -99.45
C LEU A 207 7.75 33.05 -100.05
N GLU A 208 7.03 33.79 -99.21
CA GLU A 208 6.13 34.87 -99.65
C GLU A 208 6.91 35.99 -100.35
N ARG A 209 8.06 36.40 -99.82
CA ARG A 209 8.95 37.36 -100.48
C ARG A 209 9.43 36.85 -101.85
N ARG A 210 9.83 35.59 -101.94
CA ARG A 210 10.22 34.95 -103.21
C ARG A 210 9.08 34.95 -104.22
N LEU A 211 7.85 34.67 -103.80
CA LEU A 211 6.65 34.72 -104.65
C LEU A 211 6.35 36.14 -105.14
N ILE A 212 6.45 37.16 -104.27
CA ILE A 212 6.27 38.56 -104.65
C ILE A 212 7.34 38.99 -105.65
N GLU A 213 8.59 38.58 -105.45
CA GLU A 213 9.70 38.88 -106.36
C GLU A 213 9.49 38.21 -107.73
N GLN A 214 9.06 36.95 -107.76
CA GLN A 214 8.66 36.25 -108.99
C GLN A 214 7.54 36.99 -109.72
N LYS A 215 6.47 37.41 -109.02
CA LYS A 215 5.38 38.22 -109.61
C LYS A 215 5.89 39.53 -110.20
N LYS A 216 6.80 40.24 -109.51
CA LYS A 216 7.41 41.47 -110.03
C LYS A 216 8.26 41.21 -111.28
N ILE A 217 8.97 40.08 -111.33
CA ILE A 217 9.73 39.68 -112.53
C ILE A 217 8.78 39.38 -113.68
N GLU A 218 7.68 38.65 -113.43
CA GLU A 218 6.66 38.37 -114.45
C GLU A 218 5.94 39.63 -114.94
N GLU A 219 5.60 40.57 -114.05
CA GLU A 219 5.04 41.87 -114.45
C GLU A 219 6.02 42.65 -115.32
N LYS A 220 7.30 42.70 -114.96
CA LYS A 220 8.35 43.31 -115.79
C LYS A 220 8.46 42.63 -117.15
N ARG A 221 8.36 41.29 -117.21
CA ARG A 221 8.32 40.54 -118.48
C ARG A 221 7.10 40.93 -119.32
N LYS A 222 5.89 40.96 -118.73
CA LYS A 222 4.66 41.39 -119.42
C LYS A 222 4.75 42.82 -119.95
N ILE A 223 5.33 43.74 -119.19
CA ILE A 223 5.55 45.12 -119.63
C ILE A 223 6.55 45.16 -120.79
N SER A 224 7.64 44.39 -120.71
CA SER A 224 8.62 44.32 -121.81
C SER A 224 8.04 43.68 -123.08
N GLU A 225 7.18 42.68 -122.97
CA GLU A 225 6.48 42.08 -124.10
C GLU A 225 5.47 43.05 -124.73
N LYS A 226 4.73 43.83 -123.91
CA LYS A 226 3.85 44.88 -124.43
C LYS A 226 4.63 45.94 -125.20
N LYS A 227 5.77 46.40 -124.67
CA LYS A 227 6.65 47.35 -125.37
C LYS A 227 7.17 46.81 -126.70
N ARG A 228 7.59 45.53 -126.74
CA ARG A 228 8.02 44.88 -127.99
C ARG A 228 6.89 44.83 -129.03
N LYS A 229 5.66 44.53 -128.61
CA LYS A 229 4.49 44.53 -129.51
C LYS A 229 4.14 45.92 -130.00
N GLU A 230 4.26 46.94 -129.15
CA GLU A 230 4.07 48.34 -129.55
C GLU A 230 5.14 48.80 -130.54
N GLU A 231 6.41 48.45 -130.31
CA GLU A 231 7.52 48.71 -131.24
C GLU A 231 7.31 47.98 -132.60
N GLU A 232 6.85 46.72 -132.59
CA GLU A 232 6.49 46.00 -133.82
C GLU A 232 5.35 46.67 -134.61
N ILE A 233 4.35 47.21 -133.91
CA ILE A 233 3.24 47.98 -134.51
C ILE A 233 3.73 49.33 -135.05
N GLU A 234 4.68 49.97 -134.37
CA GLU A 234 5.24 51.24 -134.81
C GLU A 234 6.13 51.06 -136.05
N ILE A 235 6.94 50.00 -136.08
CA ILE A 235 7.73 49.61 -137.26
C ILE A 235 6.82 49.27 -138.45
N SER A 236 5.72 48.55 -138.25
CA SER A 236 4.79 48.23 -139.34
C SER A 236 4.12 49.49 -139.92
N LYS A 237 3.71 50.43 -139.06
CA LYS A 237 3.19 51.74 -139.49
C LYS A 237 4.25 52.59 -140.19
N GLU A 238 5.51 52.53 -139.76
CA GLU A 238 6.60 53.23 -140.42
C GLU A 238 6.89 52.64 -141.81
N LEU A 239 6.85 51.32 -141.96
CA LEU A 239 6.95 50.65 -143.25
C LEU A 239 5.80 51.01 -144.20
N GLU A 240 4.56 51.09 -143.70
CA GLU A 240 3.43 51.58 -144.49
C GLU A 240 3.61 53.03 -144.95
N ARG A 241 4.11 53.92 -144.07
CA ARG A 241 4.42 55.31 -144.42
C ARG A 241 5.51 55.38 -145.50
N ARG A 242 6.58 54.58 -145.38
CA ARG A 242 7.63 54.49 -146.39
C ARG A 242 7.11 53.97 -147.73
N LEU A 243 6.18 53.01 -147.74
CA LEU A 243 5.52 52.54 -148.96
C LEU A 243 4.68 53.64 -149.63
N ILE A 244 3.94 54.43 -148.85
CA ILE A 244 3.17 55.58 -149.36
C ILE A 244 4.11 56.66 -149.91
N GLU A 245 5.22 56.91 -149.22
CA GLU A 245 6.21 57.89 -149.64
C GLU A 245 6.96 57.45 -150.91
N GLN A 246 7.30 56.16 -151.04
CA GLN A 246 7.84 55.58 -152.27
C GLN A 246 6.88 55.69 -153.45
N LYS A 247 5.58 55.44 -153.25
CA LYS A 247 4.55 55.66 -154.28
C LYS A 247 4.46 57.13 -154.70
N LYS A 248 4.53 58.05 -153.74
CA LYS A 248 4.58 59.50 -154.02
C LYS A 248 5.88 59.92 -154.75
N ILE A 249 6.99 59.26 -154.46
CA ILE A 249 8.27 59.47 -155.16
C ILE A 249 8.22 58.88 -156.57
N GLU A 250 7.58 57.73 -156.80
CA GLU A 250 7.36 57.15 -158.13
C GLU A 250 6.46 58.02 -159.01
N GLU A 251 5.39 58.60 -158.46
CA GLU A 251 4.55 59.57 -159.18
C GLU A 251 5.33 60.85 -159.52
N LYS A 252 6.16 61.34 -158.59
CA LYS A 252 7.04 62.50 -158.84
C LYS A 252 8.20 62.21 -159.79
N ARG A 253 8.63 60.94 -159.92
CA ARG A 253 9.69 60.49 -160.86
C ARG A 253 9.23 60.38 -162.31
N LYS A 254 7.92 60.33 -162.60
CA LYS A 254 7.40 60.37 -164.00
C LYS A 254 7.36 61.78 -164.61
N ILE A 255 7.46 62.84 -163.80
CA ILE A 255 7.20 64.23 -164.23
C ILE A 255 8.48 65.11 -164.32
N SER A 256 9.64 64.64 -163.84
CA SER A 256 10.86 65.47 -163.78
C SER A 256 12.14 64.73 -164.18
N LYS A 257 12.29 64.58 -165.49
CA LYS A 257 13.49 64.73 -166.36
C LYS A 257 14.87 64.17 -165.95
N LYS A 258 15.52 63.56 -166.96
CA LYS A 258 16.83 63.98 -167.52
C LYS A 258 17.52 65.10 -166.73
N ASN A 259 18.53 64.75 -165.92
CA ASN A 259 19.78 65.49 -165.69
C ASN A 259 20.55 64.87 -164.50
N ASP A 260 21.60 64.14 -164.85
CA ASP A 260 22.97 64.16 -164.35
C ASP A 260 23.33 64.55 -162.89
N PHE A 261 24.04 63.59 -162.28
CA PHE A 261 25.35 63.68 -161.61
C PHE A 261 25.53 64.39 -160.23
N LEU A 262 25.84 63.53 -159.24
CA LEU A 262 27.09 63.48 -158.46
C LEU A 262 27.27 64.33 -157.16
N LYS A 263 27.57 63.58 -156.09
CA LYS A 263 28.53 63.77 -154.94
C LYS A 263 27.84 63.57 -153.58
N LYS A 264 28.05 62.49 -152.81
CA LYS A 264 29.22 61.94 -152.07
C LYS A 264 29.66 62.72 -150.80
N THR A 265 29.90 61.91 -149.76
CA THR A 265 30.75 62.07 -148.55
C THR A 265 30.11 62.73 -147.31
N SER A 266 30.48 62.47 -146.05
CA SER A 266 31.10 61.36 -145.29
C SER A 266 31.32 61.87 -143.85
N LYS A 267 31.34 60.99 -142.84
CA LYS A 267 32.18 60.94 -141.60
C LYS A 267 31.32 60.47 -140.41
N GLN A 268 31.53 59.29 -139.79
CA GLN A 268 32.71 58.69 -139.12
C GLN A 268 32.80 59.08 -137.63
N LYS A 269 32.84 58.03 -136.78
CA LYS A 269 33.53 57.85 -135.47
C LYS A 269 32.92 56.60 -134.80
N ASP A 270 33.55 55.43 -134.87
CA ASP A 270 34.62 54.90 -133.97
C ASP A 270 34.06 54.63 -132.55
N VAL A 271 33.64 53.38 -132.26
CA VAL A 271 34.37 52.27 -131.58
C VAL A 271 34.83 52.61 -130.16
N ASP A 272 34.35 51.85 -129.16
CA ASP A 272 35.29 51.23 -128.21
C ASP A 272 34.78 49.98 -127.49
N HIS A 273 35.73 49.08 -127.23
CA HIS A 273 35.57 47.68 -126.80
C HIS A 273 35.55 47.51 -125.27
N ARG A 274 34.78 46.50 -124.82
CA ARG A 274 35.01 45.60 -123.65
C ARG A 274 35.17 46.23 -122.25
N THR A 275 34.20 46.06 -121.36
CA THR A 275 34.08 44.96 -120.37
C THR A 275 35.28 44.73 -119.45
N LEU A 276 34.97 44.59 -118.15
CA LEU A 276 35.78 44.14 -117.00
C LEU A 276 36.42 45.26 -116.17
N GLU A 277 35.62 45.94 -115.33
CA GLU A 277 36.12 46.40 -114.01
C GLU A 277 35.06 46.88 -113.01
N ASN A 278 33.80 47.10 -113.42
CA ASN A 278 32.79 47.71 -112.54
C ASN A 278 31.97 46.77 -111.63
N GLU A 279 32.27 45.47 -111.57
CA GLU A 279 31.57 44.55 -110.66
C GLU A 279 32.24 44.34 -109.29
N LYS A 280 33.50 44.77 -109.11
CA LYS A 280 34.22 44.57 -107.84
C LYS A 280 33.87 45.60 -106.75
N LYS A 281 33.28 46.76 -107.06
CA LYS A 281 32.96 47.80 -106.06
C LYS A 281 31.57 47.70 -105.40
N LYS A 282 30.69 46.80 -105.83
CA LYS A 282 29.37 46.61 -105.18
C LYS A 282 29.30 45.49 -104.14
N LYS A 283 30.29 44.58 -104.10
CA LYS A 283 30.33 43.48 -103.12
C LYS A 283 31.01 43.87 -101.78
N GLU A 284 31.88 44.87 -101.76
CA GLU A 284 32.56 45.34 -100.53
C GLU A 284 31.66 46.14 -99.56
N ILE A 285 30.54 46.68 -100.01
CA ILE A 285 29.63 47.50 -99.17
C ILE A 285 28.66 46.61 -98.35
N ILE A 286 28.46 45.35 -98.74
CA ILE A 286 27.55 44.42 -98.04
C ILE A 286 28.28 43.66 -96.91
N ASP A 287 29.58 43.39 -97.07
CA ASP A 287 30.37 42.65 -96.08
C ASP A 287 30.86 43.51 -94.90
N THR A 288 30.89 44.84 -95.06
CA THR A 288 31.23 45.77 -93.96
C THR A 288 30.05 46.04 -93.01
N LYS A 289 28.81 45.78 -93.42
CA LYS A 289 27.61 45.91 -92.54
C LYS A 289 27.27 44.66 -91.73
N LYS A 290 27.86 43.49 -92.02
CA LYS A 290 27.64 42.25 -91.26
C LYS A 290 28.65 41.99 -90.13
N LYS A 291 29.70 42.81 -90.00
CA LYS A 291 30.67 42.73 -88.88
C LYS A 291 30.37 43.67 -87.70
N ALA A 292 29.28 44.44 -87.73
CA ALA A 292 28.92 45.39 -86.67
C ALA A 292 27.83 44.90 -85.70
N LEU A 293 27.34 43.67 -85.85
CA LEU A 293 26.26 43.12 -85.02
C LEU A 293 26.53 41.64 -84.72
N LEU A 294 27.33 41.36 -83.68
CA LEU A 294 27.21 40.20 -82.79
C LEU A 294 28.13 40.42 -81.56
N PRO A 295 27.67 40.11 -80.34
CA PRO A 295 28.26 40.58 -79.09
C PRO A 295 29.38 39.67 -78.61
N SER A 296 30.55 40.23 -78.31
CA SER A 296 31.57 39.56 -77.51
C SER A 296 31.24 39.70 -76.03
N ASP A 297 30.97 38.55 -75.43
CA ASP A 297 31.32 38.11 -74.10
C ASP A 297 31.54 39.15 -72.99
N LYS A 298 30.63 39.02 -72.01
CA LYS A 298 30.77 39.47 -70.62
C LYS A 298 32.07 38.93 -70.02
N VAL A 299 33.13 39.72 -70.12
CA VAL A 299 34.23 39.66 -69.17
C VAL A 299 33.73 40.26 -67.86
N THR A 300 33.66 39.43 -66.83
CA THR A 300 33.38 39.80 -65.45
C THR A 300 34.40 40.84 -64.96
N GLN A 301 34.01 42.11 -64.97
CA GLN A 301 34.63 43.11 -64.10
C GLN A 301 34.19 42.82 -62.67
N ILE A 302 35.15 42.49 -61.82
CA ILE A 302 35.01 42.49 -60.36
C ILE A 302 34.74 43.94 -59.97
N THR A 303 33.47 44.32 -59.89
CA THR A 303 33.05 45.49 -59.14
C THR A 303 33.10 45.09 -57.67
N VAL A 304 34.09 45.62 -56.96
CA VAL A 304 34.12 45.65 -55.49
C VAL A 304 32.85 46.40 -55.06
N ILE A 305 31.82 45.64 -54.67
CA ILE A 305 30.63 46.21 -54.05
C ILE A 305 31.07 46.75 -52.68
N ASN A 306 31.23 48.06 -52.60
CA ASN A 306 31.15 48.80 -51.35
C ASN A 306 29.81 48.40 -50.69
N LYS A 307 29.88 47.63 -49.59
CA LYS A 307 28.72 47.27 -48.76
C LYS A 307 28.25 48.46 -47.89
N SER A 308 28.26 49.68 -48.41
CA SER A 308 27.91 50.91 -47.67
C SER A 308 26.52 51.46 -48.02
N GLY A 309 25.62 50.63 -48.56
CA GLY A 309 24.33 51.11 -49.08
C GLY A 309 23.10 50.26 -48.76
N LEU A 310 23.16 49.27 -47.87
CA LEU A 310 21.95 48.73 -47.24
C LEU A 310 21.76 49.42 -45.88
N GLN A 311 21.01 50.52 -45.91
CA GLN A 311 20.41 51.12 -44.71
C GLN A 311 19.71 50.03 -43.91
N SER A 312 20.21 49.69 -42.72
CA SER A 312 19.92 50.39 -41.46
C SER A 312 18.42 50.44 -41.13
N SER A 313 17.78 49.27 -41.03
CA SER A 313 16.68 49.09 -40.08
C SER A 313 17.18 48.21 -38.92
N GLN A 314 17.61 48.90 -37.86
CA GLN A 314 17.66 48.49 -36.46
C GLN A 314 17.52 46.98 -36.16
N MET A 315 18.65 46.27 -36.03
CA MET A 315 18.70 45.02 -35.24
C MET A 315 19.99 44.98 -34.41
N LYS A 316 19.84 45.44 -33.17
CA LYS A 316 20.70 45.31 -31.97
C LYS A 316 21.88 44.33 -32.10
N SER A 317 23.10 44.88 -32.14
CA SER A 317 24.37 44.15 -31.96
C SER A 317 24.64 43.69 -30.51
N GLY A 318 23.70 43.88 -29.58
CA GLY A 318 23.84 43.49 -28.18
C GLY A 318 23.63 41.99 -27.88
N ARG A 319 23.01 41.20 -28.77
CA ARG A 319 22.53 39.85 -28.40
C ARG A 319 23.56 38.72 -28.44
N LYS A 320 24.75 38.90 -29.00
CA LYS A 320 25.73 37.80 -29.14
C LYS A 320 26.52 37.51 -27.86
N LYS A 321 26.69 38.47 -26.94
CA LYS A 321 27.34 38.22 -25.64
C LYS A 321 26.36 37.57 -24.66
N ASP A 322 25.10 38.01 -24.67
CA ASP A 322 24.04 37.44 -23.83
C ASP A 322 23.74 35.98 -24.21
N SER A 323 23.74 35.63 -25.51
CA SER A 323 23.52 34.25 -25.94
C SER A 323 24.64 33.29 -25.52
N ILE A 324 25.90 33.74 -25.49
CA ILE A 324 27.04 32.93 -25.02
C ILE A 324 26.97 32.76 -23.49
N ILE A 325 26.53 33.79 -22.76
CA ILE A 325 26.35 33.73 -21.30
C ILE A 325 25.17 32.81 -20.94
N GLU A 326 24.06 32.86 -21.68
CA GLU A 326 22.92 31.95 -21.54
C GLU A 326 23.31 30.50 -21.83
N MET A 327 24.04 30.23 -22.92
CA MET A 327 24.55 28.89 -23.21
C MET A 327 25.49 28.37 -22.12
N LYS A 328 26.34 29.22 -21.54
CA LYS A 328 27.21 28.84 -20.40
C LYS A 328 26.40 28.54 -19.13
N LYS A 329 25.32 29.29 -18.85
CA LYS A 329 24.41 29.02 -17.74
C LYS A 329 23.65 27.71 -17.93
N ASP A 330 23.19 27.43 -19.14
CA ASP A 330 22.50 26.17 -19.46
C ASP A 330 23.44 24.96 -19.33
N VAL A 331 24.66 25.06 -19.84
CA VAL A 331 25.69 24.02 -19.67
C VAL A 331 26.01 23.81 -18.19
N GLN A 332 26.09 24.87 -17.39
CA GLN A 332 26.33 24.76 -15.95
C GLN A 332 25.13 24.13 -15.22
N MET A 333 23.89 24.46 -15.60
CA MET A 333 22.68 23.81 -15.07
C MET A 333 22.65 22.32 -15.41
N VAL A 334 22.99 21.95 -16.64
CA VAL A 334 23.08 20.54 -17.06
C VAL A 334 24.16 19.80 -16.25
N LYS A 335 25.34 20.41 -16.06
CA LYS A 335 26.41 19.83 -15.23
C LYS A 335 25.96 19.62 -13.78
N ASN A 336 25.33 20.63 -13.17
CA ASN A 336 24.79 20.53 -11.81
C ASN A 336 23.70 19.44 -11.70
N ASN A 337 22.84 19.31 -12.71
CA ASN A 337 21.81 18.27 -12.75
C ASN A 337 22.41 16.86 -12.86
N ILE A 338 23.48 16.70 -13.65
CA ILE A 338 24.21 15.44 -13.78
C ILE A 338 24.89 15.09 -12.44
N GLU A 339 25.58 16.05 -11.81
CA GLU A 339 26.22 15.84 -10.50
C GLU A 339 25.21 15.50 -9.40
N GLN A 340 24.05 16.16 -9.38
CA GLN A 340 22.97 15.83 -8.45
C GLN A 340 22.40 14.43 -8.70
N LYS A 341 22.30 14.00 -9.97
CA LYS A 341 21.86 12.66 -10.31
C LYS A 341 22.85 11.60 -9.84
N ILE A 342 24.15 11.84 -10.05
CA ILE A 342 25.23 10.97 -9.55
C ILE A 342 25.18 10.86 -8.02
N LYS A 343 25.06 11.99 -7.30
CA LYS A 343 24.92 11.99 -5.83
C LYS A 343 23.68 11.21 -5.35
N LYS A 344 22.55 11.33 -6.05
CA LYS A 344 21.32 10.58 -5.73
C LYS A 344 21.50 9.08 -5.97
N ASP A 345 22.14 8.68 -7.07
CA ASP A 345 22.42 7.29 -7.39
C ASP A 345 23.43 6.66 -6.41
N GLU A 346 24.45 7.41 -5.98
CA GLU A 346 25.35 6.99 -4.91
C GLU A 346 24.64 6.80 -3.57
N LEU A 347 23.74 7.72 -3.21
CA LEU A 347 22.94 7.60 -1.99
C LEU A 347 21.99 6.39 -2.06
N ALA A 348 21.40 6.14 -3.23
CA ALA A 348 20.58 4.95 -3.46
C ALA A 348 21.40 3.67 -3.31
N LYS A 349 22.60 3.60 -3.91
CA LYS A 349 23.53 2.47 -3.74
C LYS A 349 23.96 2.27 -2.28
N LYS A 350 24.21 3.34 -1.52
CA LYS A 350 24.52 3.24 -0.08
C LYS A 350 23.34 2.66 0.71
N ARG A 351 22.12 3.13 0.44
CA ARG A 351 20.90 2.60 1.07
C ARG A 351 20.62 1.15 0.68
N GLU A 352 20.81 0.78 -0.57
CA GLU A 352 20.65 -0.61 -1.02
C GLU A 352 21.67 -1.53 -0.33
N LYS A 353 22.94 -1.12 -0.23
CA LYS A 353 23.97 -1.84 0.53
C LYS A 353 23.59 -1.97 2.01
N GLU A 354 23.05 -0.91 2.62
CA GLU A 354 22.57 -0.94 4.02
C GLU A 354 21.36 -1.87 4.20
N ILE A 355 20.40 -1.83 3.27
CA ILE A 355 19.23 -2.73 3.27
C ILE A 355 19.68 -4.18 3.10
N MET A 356 20.62 -4.46 2.19
CA MET A 356 21.20 -5.78 2.01
C MET A 356 21.96 -6.22 3.25
N ALA A 357 22.79 -5.36 3.85
CA ALA A 357 23.49 -5.64 5.10
C ALA A 357 22.54 -5.94 6.26
N ARG A 358 21.43 -5.21 6.39
CA ARG A 358 20.37 -5.50 7.38
C ARG A 358 19.64 -6.81 7.08
N ARG A 359 19.28 -7.04 5.82
CA ARG A 359 18.57 -8.24 5.35
C ARG A 359 19.38 -9.52 5.58
N PHE A 360 20.70 -9.43 5.44
CA PHE A 360 21.64 -10.52 5.69
C PHE A 360 22.35 -10.43 7.06
N SER A 361 21.98 -9.48 7.92
CA SER A 361 22.57 -9.35 9.27
C SER A 361 22.29 -10.56 10.15
N TYR A 362 21.12 -11.19 9.96
CA TYR A 362 20.73 -12.43 10.62
C TYR A 362 21.54 -13.66 10.15
N PHE A 363 22.35 -13.52 9.09
CA PHE A 363 23.17 -14.59 8.51
C PHE A 363 24.68 -14.38 8.72
N LYS A 364 25.10 -13.32 9.42
CA LYS A 364 26.48 -13.23 9.89
C LYS A 364 26.66 -14.20 11.05
N GLU A 365 27.13 -15.40 10.73
CA GLU A 365 27.73 -16.31 11.70
C GLU A 365 28.70 -15.54 12.60
N SER A 366 28.62 -15.80 13.90
CA SER A 366 29.49 -15.30 14.96
C SER A 366 30.92 -15.80 14.79
N LYS A 367 31.61 -15.39 13.73
CA LYS A 367 33.04 -15.61 13.54
C LYS A 367 33.70 -14.24 13.67
N ASN A 368 34.42 -14.08 14.79
CA ASN A 368 35.17 -12.92 15.25
C ASN A 368 34.39 -11.86 16.04
N VAL A 369 34.01 -12.22 17.26
CA VAL A 369 34.00 -11.24 18.37
C VAL A 369 35.45 -11.08 18.81
N GLN A 370 36.17 -10.14 18.20
CA GLN A 370 37.35 -9.58 18.86
C GLN A 370 36.86 -8.86 20.12
N LYS A 371 37.44 -9.20 21.26
CA LYS A 371 37.22 -8.53 22.54
C LYS A 371 37.56 -7.06 22.36
N ILE A 372 36.55 -6.21 22.27
CA ILE A 372 36.72 -4.77 22.42
C ILE A 372 36.94 -4.53 23.90
N GLN A 373 38.07 -3.89 24.23
CA GLN A 373 38.42 -3.49 25.58
C GLN A 373 37.32 -2.60 26.17
N GLU A 374 36.98 -2.86 27.42
CA GLU A 374 36.01 -2.11 28.21
C GLU A 374 36.59 -0.72 28.47
N ASP A 375 35.97 0.32 27.89
CA ASP A 375 36.19 1.70 28.31
C ASP A 375 35.43 1.93 29.62
N ASP A 376 36.17 2.14 30.71
CA ASP A 376 35.68 2.55 32.04
C ASP A 376 35.12 3.99 32.04
N THR A 377 34.15 4.26 31.17
CA THR A 377 33.39 5.51 31.22
C THR A 377 32.08 5.29 31.95
N LYS A 378 32.05 5.83 33.16
CA LYS A 378 30.98 5.91 34.16
C LYS A 378 29.63 6.35 33.54
N LEU A 379 28.89 5.42 32.96
CA LEU A 379 27.55 5.64 32.41
C LEU A 379 26.53 4.75 33.14
N PHE A 380 25.97 5.30 34.21
CA PHE A 380 24.65 5.15 34.87
C PHE A 380 23.72 3.91 34.69
N TYR A 381 24.10 2.85 34.00
CA TYR A 381 23.34 1.61 33.91
C TYR A 381 24.29 0.41 33.98
N ASP A 382 24.57 -0.03 35.21
CA ASP A 382 25.27 -1.30 35.45
C ASP A 382 24.41 -2.47 34.94
N GLU A 383 24.80 -3.04 33.80
CA GLU A 383 24.26 -4.32 33.30
C GLU A 383 24.54 -5.50 34.27
N ASN A 384 25.39 -5.30 35.28
CA ASN A 384 25.68 -6.24 36.35
C ASN A 384 24.56 -6.37 37.41
N VAL A 385 23.62 -5.42 37.49
CA VAL A 385 22.46 -5.53 38.40
C VAL A 385 21.46 -6.56 37.88
N LEU A 386 21.26 -6.62 36.56
CA LEU A 386 20.33 -7.56 35.94
C LEU A 386 20.81 -9.02 36.06
N LYS A 387 22.12 -9.29 36.06
CA LYS A 387 22.64 -10.66 36.23
C LYS A 387 22.54 -11.18 37.66
N LYS A 388 22.52 -10.31 38.68
CA LYS A 388 22.33 -10.70 40.09
C LYS A 388 20.88 -11.01 40.45
N SER A 389 19.89 -10.50 39.69
CA SER A 389 18.46 -10.73 39.96
C SER A 389 17.90 -12.07 39.46
N PHE A 390 18.65 -12.85 38.66
CA PHE A 390 18.16 -14.13 38.12
C PHE A 390 18.70 -15.37 38.84
N LEU A 391 19.62 -15.22 39.78
CA LEU A 391 20.20 -16.31 40.57
C LEU A 391 19.80 -16.17 42.04
N LYS A 392 18.56 -16.59 42.36
CA LYS A 392 18.06 -17.09 43.66
C LYS A 392 16.53 -17.01 43.70
N LYS A 393 15.86 -18.03 43.16
CA LYS A 393 14.40 -18.21 43.33
C LYS A 393 14.04 -19.14 44.49
N ASP A 394 15.02 -19.77 45.14
CA ASP A 394 14.76 -20.79 46.18
C ASP A 394 15.03 -20.30 47.62
N GLN A 395 15.23 -18.99 47.85
CA GLN A 395 15.46 -18.42 49.19
C GLN A 395 14.41 -17.37 49.63
N ILE A 396 13.34 -17.15 48.87
CA ILE A 396 12.37 -16.05 49.14
C ILE A 396 11.16 -16.50 50.00
N ILE A 397 11.05 -17.78 50.36
CA ILE A 397 9.85 -18.29 51.05
C ILE A 397 9.93 -18.14 52.59
N GLU A 398 11.10 -17.92 53.19
CA GLU A 398 11.24 -17.87 54.66
C GLU A 398 11.27 -16.45 55.27
N ASP A 399 11.55 -15.40 54.48
CA ASP A 399 11.70 -14.03 55.01
C ASP A 399 10.38 -13.22 55.06
N PHE A 400 9.23 -13.80 54.68
CA PHE A 400 7.94 -13.10 54.69
C PHE A 400 7.15 -13.18 56.01
N LYS A 401 7.75 -13.70 57.10
CA LYS A 401 7.07 -13.85 58.40
C LYS A 401 7.47 -12.85 59.50
N MET A 402 8.32 -11.87 59.24
CA MET A 402 8.63 -10.85 60.23
C MET A 402 8.57 -9.46 59.59
N ILE A 403 8.06 -8.48 60.34
CA ILE A 403 7.80 -7.06 60.00
C ILE A 403 6.31 -6.77 59.67
N ASP A 404 5.44 -7.10 60.64
CA ASP A 404 4.29 -6.26 60.94
C ASP A 404 4.78 -4.98 61.62
N ASN A 405 4.86 -3.88 60.87
CA ASN A 405 4.71 -2.49 61.34
C ASN A 405 4.94 -1.51 60.17
N LYS A 406 3.88 -1.26 59.37
CA LYS A 406 3.83 -0.12 58.44
C LYS A 406 2.58 0.72 58.72
N LYS A 407 2.83 1.99 59.07
CA LYS A 407 1.83 3.06 59.21
C LYS A 407 0.85 3.04 58.02
N LYS A 408 -0.45 2.93 58.32
CA LYS A 408 -1.53 3.02 57.34
C LYS A 408 -1.79 4.49 56.99
N LEU A 409 -1.68 4.84 55.71
CA LEU A 409 -2.28 6.05 55.15
C LEU A 409 -3.80 5.87 55.09
N PRO A 410 -4.62 6.85 55.52
CA PRO A 410 -6.07 6.75 55.43
C PRO A 410 -6.52 6.88 53.96
N ASN A 411 -7.11 5.80 53.45
CA ASN A 411 -7.82 5.79 52.16
C ASN A 411 -9.11 6.62 52.27
N LYS A 412 -9.22 7.67 51.44
CA LYS A 412 -10.49 8.30 51.09
C LYS A 412 -11.38 7.24 50.42
N LYS A 413 -12.39 6.74 51.14
CA LYS A 413 -13.49 5.99 50.53
C LYS A 413 -14.44 6.99 49.89
N ASN A 414 -14.63 6.87 48.58
CA ASN A 414 -15.80 7.40 47.90
C ASN A 414 -17.00 6.61 48.41
N GLN A 415 -17.91 7.28 49.12
CA GLN A 415 -19.29 6.83 49.25
C GLN A 415 -19.93 7.00 47.88
N ASP A 416 -20.15 5.89 47.17
CA ASP A 416 -21.12 5.84 46.10
C ASP A 416 -22.49 5.56 46.75
N ASP A 417 -23.44 6.40 46.34
CA ASP A 417 -24.84 6.40 46.69
C ASP A 417 -25.49 5.03 46.42
N ASN A 418 -25.95 4.39 47.48
CA ASN A 418 -27.03 3.42 47.45
C ASN A 418 -27.75 3.49 48.79
N ALA A 419 -28.63 4.48 48.92
CA ALA A 419 -29.64 4.49 49.97
C ALA A 419 -30.98 4.78 49.31
N ASN A 420 -31.70 3.71 49.02
CA ASN A 420 -33.12 3.80 48.84
C ASN A 420 -33.77 3.56 50.21
N ILE A 421 -34.75 4.40 50.52
CA ILE A 421 -35.92 4.13 51.38
C ILE A 421 -35.81 4.54 52.87
N ASN A 422 -36.47 5.68 53.14
CA ASN A 422 -37.26 6.07 54.32
C ASN A 422 -36.68 6.95 55.44
N ASN A 423 -37.40 8.08 55.62
CA ASN A 423 -37.66 8.83 56.86
C ASN A 423 -36.50 9.61 57.51
N THR A 424 -36.44 10.92 57.29
CA THR A 424 -36.96 11.96 58.21
C THR A 424 -36.53 13.36 57.75
N GLN A 425 -37.51 14.20 57.44
CA GLN A 425 -37.34 15.63 57.23
C GLN A 425 -37.01 16.30 58.59
N LYS A 426 -35.77 16.76 58.82
CA LYS A 426 -35.53 17.85 59.80
C LYS A 426 -34.17 18.57 59.81
N SER A 427 -33.20 18.32 58.92
CA SER A 427 -31.88 19.01 59.01
C SER A 427 -31.45 19.87 57.81
N LEU A 428 -32.27 20.05 56.78
CA LEU A 428 -31.86 20.75 55.54
C LEU A 428 -31.63 22.28 55.68
N ALA A 429 -32.11 22.92 56.75
CA ALA A 429 -32.02 24.37 56.91
C ALA A 429 -30.72 24.85 57.59
N GLY A 430 -30.09 24.03 58.44
CA GLY A 430 -28.87 24.42 59.16
C GLY A 430 -27.61 24.38 58.31
N ASP A 431 -27.50 23.38 57.43
CA ASP A 431 -26.30 23.14 56.62
C ASP A 431 -26.16 24.13 55.45
N MET A 432 -27.27 24.65 54.92
CA MET A 432 -27.23 25.68 53.87
C MET A 432 -26.78 27.04 54.40
N VAL A 433 -27.17 27.41 55.62
CA VAL A 433 -26.77 28.69 56.24
C VAL A 433 -25.29 28.66 56.64
N ALA A 434 -24.78 27.51 57.10
CA ALA A 434 -23.37 27.32 57.40
C ALA A 434 -22.48 27.37 56.14
N ALA A 435 -22.95 26.84 55.00
CA ALA A 435 -22.23 26.89 53.73
C ALA A 435 -22.15 28.31 53.13
N LEU A 436 -23.15 29.15 53.36
CA LEU A 436 -23.21 30.54 52.88
C LEU A 436 -22.49 31.54 53.80
N SER A 437 -22.29 31.20 55.08
CA SER A 437 -21.65 32.05 56.10
C SER A 437 -20.12 31.91 56.15
N SER A 438 -19.54 30.90 55.49
CA SER A 438 -18.08 30.76 55.45
C SER A 438 -17.43 31.83 54.55
N PRO A 439 -16.48 32.64 55.05
CA PRO A 439 -15.82 33.67 54.25
C PRO A 439 -15.00 32.99 53.15
N GLN A 440 -15.32 33.34 51.90
CA GLN A 440 -14.79 32.80 50.65
C GLN A 440 -13.33 32.31 50.75
N SER A 441 -13.12 30.99 50.77
CA SER A 441 -11.92 30.45 50.14
C SER A 441 -12.16 30.58 48.64
N LEU A 442 -11.54 31.58 48.01
CA LEU A 442 -11.37 31.67 46.57
C LEU A 442 -11.16 30.26 46.03
N ILE A 443 -12.16 29.74 45.31
CA ILE A 443 -11.97 28.57 44.46
C ILE A 443 -10.76 28.93 43.62
N GLN A 444 -9.64 28.22 43.80
CA GLN A 444 -8.57 28.27 42.82
C GLN A 444 -9.25 27.89 41.50
N VAL A 445 -9.52 28.89 40.67
CA VAL A 445 -9.97 28.69 39.31
C VAL A 445 -8.92 27.79 38.72
N LYS A 446 -9.26 26.52 38.58
CA LYS A 446 -8.43 25.48 38.00
C LYS A 446 -7.85 26.09 36.74
N GLU A 447 -6.55 26.42 36.75
CA GLU A 447 -5.93 27.32 35.77
C GLU A 447 -6.48 26.99 34.38
N PHE A 448 -7.24 27.93 33.83
CA PHE A 448 -7.75 27.79 32.48
C PHE A 448 -6.51 27.79 31.58
N LYS A 449 -6.10 26.61 31.10
CA LYS A 449 -4.98 26.46 30.17
C LYS A 449 -5.36 27.16 28.86
N SER A 450 -5.08 28.45 28.81
CA SER A 450 -5.41 29.37 27.71
C SER A 450 -4.67 29.06 26.41
N SER A 451 -3.74 28.10 26.41
CA SER A 451 -3.02 27.63 25.22
C SER A 451 -3.64 26.41 24.51
N GLU A 452 -4.69 25.78 25.05
CA GLU A 452 -5.29 24.59 24.42
C GLU A 452 -6.32 24.96 23.33
N LYS A 453 -5.90 24.97 22.06
CA LYS A 453 -6.87 25.04 20.94
C LYS A 453 -7.52 23.68 20.71
N ARG A 454 -8.86 23.64 20.63
CA ARG A 454 -9.64 22.41 20.42
C ARG A 454 -10.48 22.53 19.15
N GLU A 455 -10.34 21.57 18.24
CA GLU A 455 -11.15 21.44 17.03
C GLU A 455 -11.96 20.14 17.10
N ILE A 456 -13.27 20.22 16.81
CA ILE A 456 -14.16 19.04 16.82
C ILE A 456 -14.43 18.63 15.37
N LEU A 457 -14.12 17.36 15.06
CA LEU A 457 -14.37 16.74 13.77
C LEU A 457 -15.59 15.83 13.87
N ILE A 458 -16.60 16.10 13.05
CA ILE A 458 -17.85 15.36 13.00
C ILE A 458 -17.84 14.43 11.78
N PHE A 459 -18.03 13.14 12.00
CA PHE A 459 -18.06 12.12 10.95
C PHE A 459 -19.50 11.69 10.63
N SER A 460 -19.77 11.33 9.39
CA SER A 460 -21.02 10.66 9.04
C SER A 460 -21.08 9.28 9.70
N GLU A 461 -22.28 8.77 10.00
CA GLU A 461 -22.46 7.56 10.80
C GLU A 461 -21.66 6.37 10.30
N ASN A 462 -21.57 6.15 8.98
CA ASN A 462 -20.88 5.00 8.37
C ASN A 462 -19.46 5.31 7.87
N GLU A 463 -19.09 6.58 7.75
CA GLU A 463 -17.83 6.98 7.15
C GLU A 463 -16.69 6.89 8.17
N ILE A 464 -15.55 6.37 7.70
CA ILE A 464 -14.31 6.28 8.48
C ILE A 464 -13.32 7.38 8.05
N ASP A 465 -13.43 7.82 6.79
CA ASP A 465 -12.54 8.79 6.20
C ASP A 465 -12.91 10.23 6.57
N LEU A 466 -11.89 11.10 6.58
CA LEU A 466 -12.11 12.53 6.73
C LEU A 466 -12.71 13.15 5.46
N GLY A 467 -13.74 13.97 5.65
CA GLY A 467 -14.34 14.76 4.59
C GLY A 467 -13.37 15.80 4.02
N LEU A 468 -13.58 16.21 2.76
CA LEU A 468 -12.71 17.17 2.06
C LEU A 468 -12.60 18.52 2.80
N LYS A 469 -13.71 19.02 3.36
CA LYS A 469 -13.74 20.28 4.13
C LYS A 469 -12.87 20.19 5.39
N GLN A 470 -12.95 19.09 6.12
CA GLN A 470 -12.15 18.85 7.33
C GLN A 470 -10.66 18.69 7.00
N LYS A 471 -10.34 17.98 5.92
CA LYS A 471 -8.96 17.83 5.43
C LYS A 471 -8.31 19.18 5.11
N LYS A 472 -9.07 20.12 4.50
CA LYS A 472 -8.58 21.49 4.22
C LYS A 472 -8.29 22.24 5.53
N ARG A 473 -9.23 22.26 6.48
CA ARG A 473 -9.03 22.91 7.79
C ARG A 473 -7.84 22.35 8.56
N ILE A 474 -7.70 21.02 8.61
CA ILE A 474 -6.57 20.38 9.29
C ILE A 474 -5.25 20.74 8.62
N ARG A 475 -5.21 20.85 7.29
CA ARG A 475 -4.02 21.30 6.57
C ARG A 475 -3.62 22.72 6.94
N GLU A 476 -4.60 23.63 7.05
CA GLU A 476 -4.35 25.00 7.52
C GLU A 476 -3.77 25.00 8.93
N TYR A 477 -4.35 24.23 9.85
CA TYR A 477 -3.80 24.07 11.20
C TYR A 477 -2.40 23.47 11.21
N VAL A 478 -2.14 22.43 10.41
CA VAL A 478 -0.82 21.80 10.30
C VAL A 478 0.21 22.83 9.83
N ASN A 479 -0.09 23.58 8.76
CA ASN A 479 0.81 24.61 8.25
C ASN A 479 1.17 25.66 9.31
N LEU A 480 0.23 26.03 10.18
CA LEU A 480 0.47 26.99 11.28
C LEU A 480 1.35 26.44 12.42
N ILE A 481 1.44 25.11 12.57
CA ILE A 481 2.14 24.45 13.69
C ILE A 481 3.37 23.65 13.26
N MET A 482 3.69 23.61 11.97
CA MET A 482 4.83 22.84 11.44
C MET A 482 6.11 23.21 12.19
N ASP A 483 6.39 24.50 12.32
CA ASP A 483 7.63 25.03 12.90
C ASP A 483 7.55 25.25 14.41
N LYS A 484 6.38 25.03 15.03
CA LYS A 484 6.17 25.24 16.47
C LYS A 484 6.24 23.92 17.24
N PRO A 485 6.75 23.88 18.49
CA PRO A 485 6.73 22.69 19.34
C PRO A 485 5.32 22.46 19.91
N VAL A 486 4.38 22.03 19.07
CA VAL A 486 2.99 21.77 19.47
C VAL A 486 2.74 20.27 19.52
N LYS A 487 2.22 19.77 20.64
CA LYS A 487 1.76 18.40 20.81
C LYS A 487 0.28 18.30 20.46
N ILE A 488 -0.07 17.31 19.63
CA ILE A 488 -1.42 17.06 19.17
C ILE A 488 -1.99 15.84 19.91
N ILE A 489 -3.15 16.02 20.54
CA ILE A 489 -3.93 14.93 21.14
C ILE A 489 -5.18 14.70 20.30
N ILE A 490 -5.32 13.50 19.74
CA ILE A 490 -6.54 13.02 19.11
C ILE A 490 -7.37 12.34 20.20
N GLY A 491 -8.38 13.06 20.70
CA GLY A 491 -9.30 12.60 21.72
C GLY A 491 -10.58 11.99 21.12
N SER A 492 -10.99 10.82 21.61
CA SER A 492 -12.36 10.33 21.44
C SER A 492 -12.93 9.90 22.78
N SER A 493 -14.26 9.97 22.92
CA SER A 493 -14.96 9.54 24.13
C SER A 493 -15.94 8.42 23.80
N THR A 494 -15.94 7.34 24.61
CA THR A 494 -16.93 6.25 24.52
C THR A 494 -17.63 6.04 25.85
N PRO A 495 -18.96 5.86 25.89
CA PRO A 495 -19.70 5.65 27.13
C PRO A 495 -19.38 4.28 27.71
N SER A 496 -19.20 4.26 29.03
CA SER A 496 -19.02 3.03 29.77
C SER A 496 -20.36 2.30 29.93
N GLY A 497 -20.43 1.01 29.55
CA GLY A 497 -21.56 0.13 29.88
C GLY A 497 -22.52 -0.27 28.73
N ILE A 498 -22.32 0.23 27.49
CA ILE A 498 -23.18 -0.14 26.35
C ILE A 498 -22.64 -1.40 25.64
N LYS A 499 -23.50 -2.40 25.39
CA LYS A 499 -23.15 -3.69 24.77
C LYS A 499 -22.55 -3.58 23.35
N ASN A 500 -22.88 -2.54 22.59
CA ASN A 500 -22.31 -2.30 21.25
C ASN A 500 -20.92 -1.64 21.27
N SER A 501 -20.44 -1.20 22.45
CA SER A 501 -19.23 -0.37 22.62
C SER A 501 -17.98 -0.90 21.92
N LEU A 502 -17.84 -2.21 21.70
CA LEU A 502 -16.66 -2.77 21.03
C LEU A 502 -16.59 -2.37 19.54
N VAL A 503 -17.71 -2.35 18.82
CA VAL A 503 -17.75 -2.00 17.39
C VAL A 503 -17.52 -0.51 17.21
N GLU A 504 -18.20 0.33 18.00
CA GLU A 504 -17.99 1.78 17.94
C GLU A 504 -16.58 2.18 18.40
N LYS A 505 -16.03 1.52 19.43
CA LYS A 505 -14.65 1.76 19.88
C LYS A 505 -13.62 1.39 18.82
N LYS A 506 -13.82 0.27 18.12
CA LYS A 506 -12.99 -0.09 16.95
C LYS A 506 -13.09 0.99 15.88
N LYS A 507 -14.30 1.46 15.57
CA LYS A 507 -14.54 2.50 14.57
C LYS A 507 -13.86 3.83 14.92
N GLN A 508 -14.01 4.32 16.14
CA GLN A 508 -13.33 5.53 16.61
C GLN A 508 -11.81 5.38 16.60
N LYS A 509 -11.30 4.21 16.99
CA LYS A 509 -9.86 3.91 16.91
C LYS A 509 -9.38 3.97 15.47
N THR A 510 -10.11 3.40 14.52
CA THR A 510 -9.77 3.46 13.10
C THR A 510 -9.78 4.90 12.58
N ARG A 511 -10.82 5.70 12.91
CA ARG A 511 -10.89 7.12 12.54
C ARG A 511 -9.70 7.92 13.11
N ALA A 512 -9.35 7.71 14.38
CA ALA A 512 -8.21 8.37 15.02
C ALA A 512 -6.87 7.97 14.39
N LEU A 513 -6.72 6.71 13.99
CA LEU A 513 -5.52 6.23 13.29
C LEU A 513 -5.40 6.84 11.89
N LEU A 514 -6.50 6.93 11.13
CA LEU A 514 -6.49 7.58 9.82
C LEU A 514 -6.15 9.07 9.92
N LEU A 515 -6.69 9.76 10.92
CA LEU A 515 -6.36 11.14 11.21
C LEU A 515 -4.88 11.31 11.57
N ARG A 516 -4.33 10.40 12.39
CA ARG A 516 -2.90 10.38 12.69
C ARG A 516 -2.05 10.21 11.43
N THR A 517 -2.39 9.24 10.58
CA THR A 517 -1.69 9.03 9.30
C THR A 517 -1.78 10.27 8.41
N PHE A 518 -2.95 10.93 8.38
CA PHE A 518 -3.12 12.18 7.64
C PHE A 518 -2.19 13.28 8.14
N LEU A 519 -2.08 13.49 9.45
CA LEU A 519 -1.18 14.47 10.05
C LEU A 519 0.30 14.14 9.77
N ILE A 520 0.69 12.87 9.85
CA ILE A 520 2.05 12.41 9.53
C ILE A 520 2.39 12.67 8.06
N ASN A 521 1.47 12.37 7.14
CA ASN A 521 1.66 12.61 5.71
C ASN A 521 1.81 14.11 5.36
N HIS A 522 1.35 15.01 6.23
CA HIS A 522 1.51 16.45 6.07
C HIS A 522 2.71 17.02 6.85
N GLY A 523 3.59 16.16 7.39
CA GLY A 523 4.88 16.57 7.95
C GLY A 523 4.96 16.66 9.48
N ILE A 524 3.88 16.35 10.21
CA ILE A 524 3.94 16.31 11.69
C ILE A 524 4.61 15.01 12.14
N SER A 525 5.63 15.13 13.01
CA SER A 525 6.32 13.97 13.60
C SER A 525 5.37 13.07 14.40
N HIS A 526 5.59 11.75 14.28
CA HIS A 526 4.85 10.72 15.03
C HIS A 526 4.84 10.95 16.54
N ASN A 527 5.94 11.47 17.09
CA ASN A 527 6.13 11.69 18.52
C ASN A 527 5.30 12.87 19.05
N ARG A 528 4.93 13.80 18.16
CA ARG A 528 4.08 14.94 18.51
C ARG A 528 2.60 14.57 18.59
N ILE A 529 2.19 13.38 18.12
CA ILE A 529 0.78 12.97 18.03
C ILE A 529 0.49 11.83 19.02
N SER A 530 -0.47 12.06 19.92
CA SER A 530 -0.99 11.05 20.85
C SER A 530 -2.48 10.79 20.64
N ILE A 531 -2.91 9.54 20.72
CA ILE A 531 -4.33 9.17 20.63
C ILE A 531 -4.80 8.80 22.04
N LYS A 532 -5.86 9.46 22.52
CA LYS A 532 -6.50 9.17 23.81
C LYS A 532 -7.97 8.82 23.57
N ILE A 533 -8.36 7.61 23.95
CA ILE A 533 -9.75 7.14 23.91
C ILE A 533 -10.20 6.99 25.36
N GLU A 534 -11.01 7.92 25.85
CA GLU A 534 -11.43 7.95 27.25
C GLU A 534 -12.82 7.32 27.42
N ASN A 535 -12.95 6.45 28.42
CA ASN A 535 -14.24 5.91 28.83
C ASN A 535 -14.85 6.86 29.88
N LYS A 536 -15.88 7.63 29.53
CA LYS A 536 -16.52 8.59 30.45
C LYS A 536 -17.99 8.23 30.69
N ARG A 537 -18.51 8.60 31.87
CA ARG A 537 -19.96 8.47 32.20
C ARG A 537 -20.77 9.61 31.58
N ASN A 538 -20.24 10.84 31.61
CA ASN A 538 -20.87 12.03 31.01
C ASN A 538 -20.20 12.35 29.68
N ILE A 539 -20.94 12.18 28.58
CA ILE A 539 -20.44 12.33 27.22
C ILE A 539 -21.46 13.09 26.37
N SER A 540 -20.96 13.85 25.37
CA SER A 540 -21.76 14.49 24.32
C SER A 540 -22.76 13.52 23.68
N LYS A 541 -23.98 13.98 23.34
CA LYS A 541 -25.00 13.16 22.65
C LYS A 541 -24.50 12.57 21.31
N ASN A 542 -23.54 13.23 20.66
CA ASN A 542 -23.03 12.88 19.33
C ASN A 542 -21.68 12.13 19.34
N TRP A 543 -21.27 11.60 20.49
CA TRP A 543 -19.95 10.97 20.69
C TRP A 543 -19.58 9.86 19.71
N LYS A 544 -20.56 9.17 19.14
CA LYS A 544 -20.34 8.10 18.16
C LYS A 544 -19.55 8.60 16.94
N ASN A 545 -19.71 9.88 16.62
CA ASN A 545 -19.25 10.49 15.39
C ASN A 545 -18.27 11.65 15.61
N GLU A 546 -17.86 11.90 16.85
CA GLU A 546 -17.01 13.04 17.19
C GLU A 546 -15.57 12.60 17.50
N LEU A 547 -14.60 13.31 16.91
CA LEU A 547 -13.19 13.26 17.29
C LEU A 547 -12.74 14.68 17.63
N THR A 548 -12.06 14.84 18.76
CA THR A 548 -11.52 16.12 19.19
C THR A 548 -10.02 16.16 18.92
N LEU A 549 -9.56 17.17 18.20
CA LEU A 549 -8.16 17.51 18.08
C LEU A 549 -7.83 18.58 19.11
N ILE A 550 -6.87 18.30 19.99
CA ILE A 550 -6.38 19.25 20.99
C ILE A 550 -4.93 19.56 20.65
N PHE A 551 -4.64 20.84 20.45
CA PHE A 551 -3.30 21.36 20.25
C PHE A 551 -2.80 21.92 21.57
N ILE A 552 -1.68 21.38 22.05
CA ILE A 552 -1.03 21.80 23.30
C ILE A 552 0.32 22.37 22.92
N ASP A 553 0.45 23.68 23.07
CA ASP A 553 1.76 24.34 22.99
C ASP A 553 2.60 23.85 24.18
N THR A 554 3.77 23.27 23.90
CA THR A 554 4.69 22.78 24.94
C THR A 554 5.80 23.75 25.24
#